data_AF-Q9NJI6-F1
#
_entry.id   AF-Q9NJI6-F1
#
_cell.length_a   1.000
_cell.length_b   1.000
_cell.length_c   1.000
_cell.angle_alpha   90.00
_cell.angle_beta   90.00
_cell.angle_gamma   90.00
#
_symmetry.space_group_name_H-M   'P 1'
#
loop_
_entity.id
_entity.type
_entity.pdbx_description
1 polymer ?
#
loop_
_entity_poly.entity_id
_entity_poly.type
_entity_poly.pdbx_seq_one_letter_code
_entity_poly.pdbx_strand_id
1 'polypeptide(L)'
;RRLIKAMESVMVSYDGTVRNSQQYLVQLRYGEDGLDAVHVEFQSMPNLKPSNKNFEKKFKFDINNERELRRNLSEDIVKELLGSAHAISEIEKEWEQLKVDRENLRSIFPTGDSKVVLPCNLQR
;
A
#
# COMPACT_ATOMS: atom_id res chain seq x y z
N ARG A 1 -32.14 8.36 17.83
CA ARG A 1 -33.23 8.42 16.82
C ARG A 1 -32.94 9.36 15.64
N ARG A 2 -32.43 10.59 15.84
CA ARG A 2 -32.19 11.57 14.75
C ARG A 2 -31.25 11.06 13.65
N LEU A 3 -30.10 10.48 13.99
CA LEU A 3 -29.14 9.95 13.00
C LEU A 3 -29.73 8.81 12.16
N ILE A 4 -30.41 7.86 12.81
CA ILE A 4 -31.06 6.74 12.13
C ILE A 4 -32.07 7.26 11.10
N LYS A 5 -32.95 8.20 11.50
CA LYS A 5 -33.95 8.76 10.59
C LYS A 5 -33.37 9.54 9.42
N ALA A 6 -32.20 10.13 9.57
CA ALA A 6 -31.52 10.82 8.48
C ALA A 6 -30.83 9.87 7.49
N MET A 7 -30.36 8.70 7.97
CA MET A 7 -29.52 7.78 7.20
C MET A 7 -30.22 6.46 6.80
N GLU A 8 -31.45 6.21 7.26
CA GLU A 8 -32.15 4.93 7.04
C GLU A 8 -32.42 4.60 5.57
N SER A 9 -32.48 5.61 4.70
CA SER A 9 -32.71 5.43 3.27
C SER A 9 -31.45 5.23 2.43
N VAL A 10 -30.26 5.34 3.05
CA VAL A 10 -28.98 5.29 2.33
C VAL A 10 -28.56 3.83 2.16
N MET A 11 -28.25 3.43 0.93
CA MET A 11 -27.82 2.07 0.60
C MET A 11 -26.75 2.04 -0.50
N VAL A 12 -25.99 0.94 -0.54
CA VAL A 12 -25.04 0.65 -1.61
C VAL A 12 -25.80 0.03 -2.79
N SER A 13 -25.65 0.62 -3.97
CA SER A 13 -26.24 0.16 -5.22
C SER A 13 -25.32 -0.86 -5.92
N TYR A 14 -25.87 -1.64 -6.87
CA TYR A 14 -25.10 -2.67 -7.59
C TYR A 14 -23.93 -2.12 -8.43
N ASP A 15 -23.92 -0.83 -8.74
CA ASP A 15 -22.83 -0.13 -9.42
C ASP A 15 -21.69 0.28 -8.46
N GLY A 16 -21.81 -0.03 -7.16
CA GLY A 16 -20.86 0.33 -6.12
C GLY A 16 -21.04 1.74 -5.56
N THR A 17 -21.99 2.53 -6.08
CA THR A 17 -22.30 3.87 -5.59
C THR A 17 -23.19 3.83 -4.35
N VAL A 18 -23.11 4.86 -3.50
CA VAL A 18 -23.99 5.01 -2.35
C VAL A 18 -25.07 6.03 -2.68
N ARG A 19 -26.34 5.62 -2.60
CA ARG A 19 -27.50 6.44 -2.97
C ARG A 19 -28.58 6.43 -1.90
N ASN A 20 -29.40 7.48 -1.88
CA ASN A 20 -30.60 7.52 -1.05
C ASN A 20 -31.84 6.97 -1.81
N SER A 21 -33.00 6.97 -1.16
CA SER A 21 -34.27 6.50 -1.75
C SER A 21 -34.75 7.33 -2.96
N GLN A 22 -34.26 8.56 -3.13
CA GLN A 22 -34.56 9.44 -4.27
C GLN A 22 -33.54 9.27 -5.42
N GLN A 23 -32.64 8.29 -5.33
CA GLN A 23 -31.54 8.06 -6.29
C GLN A 23 -30.50 9.18 -6.36
N TYR A 24 -30.43 10.06 -5.35
CA TYR A 24 -29.36 11.03 -5.24
C TYR A 24 -28.07 10.35 -4.80
N LEU A 25 -26.99 10.69 -5.49
CA LEU A 25 -25.64 10.21 -5.23
C LEU A 25 -25.08 10.84 -3.95
N VAL A 26 -24.64 10.01 -3.01
CA VAL A 26 -23.98 10.43 -1.77
C VAL A 26 -22.47 10.19 -1.85
N GLN A 27 -22.04 9.01 -2.30
CA GLN A 27 -20.63 8.65 -2.51
C GLN A 27 -20.46 7.90 -3.83
N LEU A 28 -19.35 8.16 -4.54
CA LEU A 28 -18.98 7.42 -5.75
C LEU A 28 -18.62 5.96 -5.46
N ARG A 29 -17.98 5.71 -4.31
CA ARG A 29 -17.77 4.38 -3.75
C ARG A 29 -17.98 4.43 -2.25
N TYR A 30 -18.56 3.36 -1.70
CA TYR A 30 -18.74 3.20 -0.27
C TYR A 30 -17.40 3.32 0.46
N GLY A 31 -17.27 4.27 1.40
CA GLY A 31 -16.01 4.44 2.14
C GLY A 31 -14.82 4.90 1.29
N GLU A 32 -15.06 5.44 0.08
CA GLU A 32 -14.05 5.87 -0.90
C GLU A 32 -13.21 4.73 -1.53
N ASP A 33 -13.21 3.54 -0.94
CA ASP A 33 -12.51 2.34 -1.43
C ASP A 33 -13.45 1.24 -1.96
N GLY A 34 -14.71 1.23 -1.51
CA GLY A 34 -15.70 0.22 -1.83
C GLY A 34 -15.59 -1.05 -0.97
N LEU A 35 -14.90 -0.99 0.16
CA LEU A 35 -14.62 -2.16 1.01
C LEU A 35 -15.59 -2.26 2.19
N ASP A 36 -15.86 -3.49 2.62
CA ASP A 36 -16.68 -3.75 3.81
C ASP A 36 -15.84 -3.56 5.09
N ALA A 37 -16.38 -2.79 6.03
CA ALA A 37 -15.75 -2.46 7.31
C ALA A 37 -15.49 -3.68 8.21
N VAL A 38 -16.13 -4.83 7.96
CA VAL A 38 -15.86 -6.08 8.69
C VAL A 38 -14.54 -6.72 8.25
N HIS A 39 -14.08 -6.45 7.03
CA HIS A 39 -12.93 -7.12 6.41
C HIS A 39 -11.63 -6.29 6.46
N VAL A 40 -11.61 -5.24 7.29
CA VAL A 40 -10.44 -4.36 7.46
C VAL A 40 -9.83 -4.54 8.85
N GLU A 41 -8.50 -4.45 8.90
CA GLU A 41 -7.71 -4.63 10.13
C GLU A 41 -6.71 -3.48 10.31
N PHE A 42 -6.24 -3.29 11.54
CA PHE A 42 -5.15 -2.36 11.81
C PHE A 42 -3.83 -2.94 11.32
N GLN A 43 -3.18 -2.22 10.40
CA GLN A 43 -1.88 -2.57 9.82
C GLN A 43 -0.89 -1.41 10.02
N SER A 44 0.41 -1.72 10.03
CA SER A 44 1.46 -0.70 10.14
C SER A 44 2.22 -0.57 8.83
N MET A 45 2.22 0.62 8.24
CA MET A 45 2.97 0.91 7.01
C MET A 45 4.48 1.04 7.32
N PRO A 46 5.32 0.14 6.78
CA PRO A 46 6.74 0.09 7.16
C PRO A 46 7.60 1.17 6.48
N ASN A 47 7.10 1.82 5.44
CA ASN A 47 7.81 2.83 4.62
C ASN A 47 7.72 4.27 5.18
N LEU A 48 6.69 4.60 5.95
CA LEU A 48 6.38 5.98 6.36
C LEU A 48 7.36 6.56 7.39
N LYS A 49 7.55 5.83 8.51
CA LYS A 49 8.31 6.28 9.69
C LYS A 49 9.85 6.28 9.56
N PRO A 50 10.51 5.34 8.87
CA PRO A 50 11.97 5.28 8.84
C PRO A 50 12.61 6.58 8.30
N SER A 51 13.79 6.92 8.83
CA SER A 51 14.66 7.94 8.23
C SER A 51 15.10 7.53 6.83
N ASN A 52 15.55 8.49 6.00
CA ASN A 52 15.97 8.19 4.62
C ASN A 52 17.05 7.10 4.57
N LYS A 53 18.02 7.14 5.49
CA LYS A 53 19.09 6.14 5.61
C LYS A 53 18.56 4.75 5.99
N ASN A 54 17.62 4.68 6.94
CA ASN A 54 17.04 3.41 7.37
C ASN A 54 16.08 2.82 6.33
N PHE A 55 15.41 3.69 5.57
CA PHE A 55 14.57 3.29 4.45
C PHE A 55 15.42 2.66 3.34
N GLU A 56 16.49 3.34 2.91
CA GLU A 56 17.42 2.81 1.91
C GLU A 56 18.00 1.46 2.35
N LYS A 57 18.52 1.37 3.57
CA LYS A 57 19.08 0.12 4.09
C LYS A 57 18.09 -1.06 4.11
N LYS A 58 16.79 -0.80 4.27
CA LYS A 58 15.77 -1.84 4.44
C LYS A 58 15.12 -2.25 3.11
N PHE A 59 14.93 -1.30 2.19
CA PHE A 59 14.13 -1.50 0.99
C PHE A 59 14.95 -1.46 -0.31
N LYS A 60 16.15 -0.87 -0.31
CA LYS A 60 17.01 -0.88 -1.49
C LYS A 60 17.69 -2.25 -1.60
N PHE A 61 17.56 -2.86 -2.78
CA PHE A 61 18.18 -4.13 -3.07
C PHE A 61 19.53 -3.91 -3.77
N ASP A 62 20.63 -4.03 -3.01
CA ASP A 62 21.99 -3.79 -3.52
C ASP A 62 22.53 -5.03 -4.25
N ILE A 63 22.39 -5.06 -5.58
CA ILE A 63 22.84 -6.15 -6.45
C ILE A 63 24.38 -6.29 -6.47
N ASN A 64 25.11 -5.20 -6.19
CA ASN A 64 26.58 -5.21 -6.18
C ASN A 64 27.18 -5.92 -4.96
N ASN A 65 26.39 -6.20 -3.92
CA ASN A 65 26.87 -6.88 -2.72
C ASN A 65 26.74 -8.40 -2.84
N GLU A 66 27.63 -9.02 -3.62
CA GLU A 66 27.57 -10.45 -3.94
C GLU A 66 27.61 -11.35 -2.68
N ARG A 67 28.27 -10.89 -1.60
CA ARG A 67 28.32 -11.62 -0.33
C ARG A 67 26.96 -11.73 0.35
N GLU A 68 26.13 -10.69 0.29
CA GLU A 68 24.78 -10.72 0.86
C GLU A 68 23.80 -11.46 -0.04
N LEU A 69 23.96 -11.34 -1.36
CA LEU A 69 23.16 -12.10 -2.33
C LEU A 69 23.35 -13.61 -2.15
N ARG A 70 24.60 -14.09 -2.10
CA ARG A 70 24.90 -15.53 -1.92
C ARG A 70 24.49 -16.07 -0.53
N ARG A 71 24.27 -15.19 0.46
CA ARG A 71 23.75 -15.61 1.77
C ARG A 71 22.24 -15.89 1.71
N ASN A 72 21.50 -15.14 0.90
CA ASN A 72 20.04 -15.13 0.91
C ASN A 72 19.43 -15.85 -0.32
N LEU A 73 20.18 -15.97 -1.41
CA LEU A 73 19.74 -16.53 -2.70
C LEU A 73 20.68 -17.66 -3.15
N SER A 74 20.15 -18.61 -3.93
CA SER A 74 20.95 -19.65 -4.57
C SER A 74 21.88 -19.06 -5.64
N GLU A 75 23.06 -19.65 -5.81
CA GLU A 75 24.10 -19.15 -6.72
C GLU A 75 23.64 -19.04 -8.18
N ASP A 76 22.75 -19.93 -8.64
CA ASP A 76 22.22 -19.90 -10.01
C ASP A 76 21.38 -18.64 -10.27
N ILE A 77 20.54 -18.26 -9.30
CA ILE A 77 19.70 -17.05 -9.36
C ILE A 77 20.57 -15.80 -9.31
N VAL A 78 21.65 -15.81 -8.52
CA VAL A 78 22.59 -14.67 -8.44
C VAL A 78 23.28 -14.43 -9.78
N LYS A 79 23.71 -15.50 -10.47
CA LYS A 79 24.30 -15.39 -11.82
C LYS A 79 23.31 -14.88 -12.85
N GLU A 80 22.05 -15.33 -12.77
CA GLU A 80 20.98 -14.85 -13.65
C GLU A 80 20.66 -13.37 -13.42
N LEU A 81 20.54 -12.94 -12.16
CA LEU A 81 20.32 -11.54 -11.78
C LEU A 81 21.45 -10.62 -12.27
N LEU A 82 22.70 -11.03 -12.09
CA LEU A 82 23.87 -10.26 -12.54
C LEU A 82 24.02 -10.27 -14.07
N GLY A 83 23.62 -11.36 -14.73
CA GLY A 83 23.66 -11.50 -16.18
C GLY A 83 22.52 -10.78 -16.92
N SER A 84 21.41 -10.48 -16.22
CA SER A 84 20.22 -9.88 -16.81
C SER A 84 20.17 -8.37 -16.57
N ALA A 85 20.51 -7.60 -17.61
CA ALA A 85 20.32 -6.15 -17.60
C ALA A 85 18.86 -5.73 -17.39
N HIS A 86 17.90 -6.58 -17.80
CA HIS A 86 16.48 -6.32 -17.59
C HIS A 86 16.11 -6.41 -16.11
N ALA A 87 16.58 -7.43 -15.40
CA ALA A 87 16.30 -7.60 -13.98
C ALA A 87 16.87 -6.43 -13.14
N ILE A 88 18.10 -5.99 -13.47
CA ILE A 88 18.71 -4.81 -12.85
C ILE A 88 17.85 -3.57 -13.08
N SER A 89 17.35 -3.38 -14.30
CA SER A 89 16.48 -2.24 -14.62
C SER A 89 15.15 -2.26 -13.87
N GLU A 90 14.53 -3.43 -13.66
CA GLU A 90 13.26 -3.52 -12.93
C GLU A 90 13.46 -3.24 -11.44
N ILE A 91 14.57 -3.70 -10.84
CA ILE A 91 14.90 -3.41 -9.43
C ILE A 91 15.11 -1.90 -9.22
N GLU A 92 15.77 -1.21 -10.15
CA GLU A 92 15.93 0.24 -10.06
C GLU A 92 14.58 0.97 -10.18
N LYS A 93 13.69 0.52 -11.09
CA LYS A 93 12.33 1.06 -11.20
C LYS A 93 11.51 0.86 -9.93
N GLU A 94 11.60 -0.33 -9.32
CA GLU A 94 10.96 -0.63 -8.04
C GLU A 94 11.43 0.35 -6.96
N TRP A 95 12.74 0.58 -6.86
CA TRP A 95 13.30 1.53 -5.91
C TRP A 95 12.81 2.97 -6.13
N GLU A 96 12.76 3.43 -7.37
CA GLU A 96 12.19 4.75 -7.71
C GLU A 96 10.71 4.85 -7.33
N GLN A 97 9.92 3.81 -7.62
CA GLN A 97 8.50 3.77 -7.25
C GLN A 97 8.32 3.86 -5.73
N LEU A 98 9.10 3.11 -4.95
CA LEU A 98 9.04 3.14 -3.48
C LEU A 98 9.39 4.52 -2.91
N LYS A 99 10.29 5.27 -3.54
CA LYS A 99 10.59 6.67 -3.14
C LYS A 99 9.41 7.59 -3.42
N VAL A 100 8.80 7.49 -4.60
CA VAL A 100 7.62 8.29 -4.97
C VAL A 100 6.46 8.00 -4.02
N ASP A 101 6.17 6.73 -3.77
CA ASP A 101 5.09 6.31 -2.87
C ASP A 101 5.31 6.83 -1.45
N ARG A 102 6.56 6.83 -0.97
CA ARG A 102 6.90 7.35 0.35
C ARG A 102 6.65 8.85 0.48
N GLU A 103 6.98 9.65 -0.53
CA GLU A 103 6.71 11.09 -0.52
C GLU A 103 5.19 11.36 -0.61
N ASN A 104 4.47 10.60 -1.44
CA ASN A 104 3.01 10.67 -1.50
C ASN A 104 2.34 10.30 -0.16
N LEU A 105 2.80 9.24 0.50
CA LEU A 105 2.25 8.85 1.79
C LEU A 105 2.52 9.89 2.88
N ARG A 106 3.66 10.59 2.82
CA ARG A 106 3.95 11.68 3.77
C ARG A 106 3.12 12.93 3.53
N SER A 107 2.74 13.20 2.28
CA SER A 107 1.83 14.30 1.97
C SER A 107 0.40 13.98 2.41
N ILE A 108 -0.04 12.72 2.27
CA ILE A 108 -1.35 12.23 2.72
C ILE A 108 -1.44 12.14 4.25
N PHE A 109 -0.39 11.66 4.92
CA PHE A 109 -0.33 11.48 6.38
C PHE A 109 0.70 12.42 7.03
N PRO A 110 0.42 13.73 7.17
CA PRO A 110 1.37 14.72 7.66
C PRO A 110 1.77 14.52 9.12
N THR A 111 0.96 13.81 9.92
CA THR A 111 1.26 13.48 11.32
C THR A 111 2.27 12.34 11.46
N GLY A 112 2.55 11.59 10.39
CA GLY A 112 3.48 10.47 10.39
C GLY A 112 2.98 9.23 11.14
N ASP A 113 1.67 9.11 11.40
CA ASP A 113 1.12 7.87 11.97
C ASP A 113 1.17 6.74 10.94
N SER A 114 1.82 5.64 11.31
CA SER A 114 1.97 4.48 10.44
C SER A 114 0.85 3.47 10.60
N LYS A 115 0.02 3.61 11.65
CA LYS A 115 -1.06 2.67 11.93
C LYS A 115 -2.29 3.08 11.12
N VAL A 116 -2.64 2.26 10.14
CA VAL A 116 -3.76 2.47 9.22
C VAL A 116 -4.72 1.30 9.26
N VAL A 117 -5.93 1.50 8.75
CA VAL A 117 -6.93 0.45 8.61
C VAL A 117 -6.95 0.04 7.14
N LEU A 118 -6.60 -1.22 6.86
CA LEU A 118 -6.51 -1.75 5.50
C LEU A 118 -7.08 -3.17 5.45
N PRO A 119 -7.65 -3.59 4.31
CA PRO A 119 -8.07 -4.97 4.10
C PRO A 119 -6.86 -5.91 4.06
N CYS A 120 -7.09 -7.20 4.24
CA CYS A 120 -6.11 -8.27 4.03
C CYS A 120 -4.77 -8.05 4.77
N ASN A 121 -4.66 -8.58 5.98
CA ASN A 121 -3.44 -8.43 6.77
C ASN A 121 -2.26 -9.22 6.19
N LEU A 122 -1.28 -8.50 5.65
CA LEU A 122 -0.11 -9.09 4.98
C LEU A 122 0.91 -9.73 5.94
N GLN A 123 0.80 -9.50 7.25
CA GLN A 123 1.74 -10.04 8.23
C GLN A 123 1.32 -11.39 8.82
N ARG A 124 0.08 -11.81 8.56
CA ARG A 124 -0.49 -13.06 9.07
C ARG A 124 -0.06 -14.25 8.21
#